data_AF-A0A5B7TKZ4-F1
#
_entry.id   AF-A0A5B7TKZ4-F1
#
_cell.length_a   1.000
_cell.length_b   1.000
_cell.length_c   1.000
_cell.angle_alpha   90.00
_cell.angle_beta   90.00
_cell.angle_gamma   90.00
#
_symmetry.space_group_name_H-M   'P 1'
#
loop_
_entity.id
_entity.type
_entity.pdbx_description
1 polymer ?
#
loop_
_entity_poly.entity_id
_entity_poly.type
_entity_poly.pdbx_seq_one_letter_code
_entity_poly.pdbx_strand_id
1 'polypeptide(L)'
;MAGLTSEQIRFLKEQKVHPKYVFNADGLSKSEYRVIMKELNKGVAYNVTPCQKEGHTLRTRSGHCCQCNTATLGFQKRNDSGGIVYIAGSLTGELVKIGFSKAVEVRTESLNRTKYAGFNDWKILYALNSKNAGRIETKANSLLHEYAFSVDYEHDGHWQDSYETYHCAYSKAKEFVEKAFKSENYEVEIEKNSPTEKYEFRNLKKL
;
A
#
# COMPACT_ATOMS: atom_id res chain seq x y z
N MET A 1 2.30 9.36 10.21
CA MET A 1 1.45 8.87 11.35
C MET A 1 1.19 9.98 12.40
N ALA A 2 0.75 11.16 12.00
CA ALA A 2 0.22 12.15 12.96
C ALA A 2 -1.16 11.70 13.45
N GLY A 3 -1.51 11.93 14.72
CA GLY A 3 -2.87 11.73 15.24
C GLY A 3 -3.25 10.33 15.73
N LEU A 4 -2.36 9.32 15.68
CA LEU A 4 -2.58 8.04 16.38
C LEU A 4 -2.03 8.10 17.81
N THR A 5 -2.77 7.56 18.78
CA THR A 5 -2.28 7.45 20.17
C THR A 5 -1.25 6.32 20.30
N SER A 6 -0.39 6.38 21.33
CA SER A 6 0.57 5.31 21.63
C SER A 6 -0.09 3.94 21.80
N GLU A 7 -1.29 3.91 22.38
CA GLU A 7 -2.09 2.68 22.54
C GLU A 7 -2.56 2.13 21.20
N GLN A 8 -3.06 2.99 20.30
CA GLN A 8 -3.49 2.59 18.96
C GLN A 8 -2.31 2.06 18.13
N ILE A 9 -1.14 2.69 18.22
CA ILE A 9 0.08 2.23 17.55
C ILE A 9 0.47 0.83 18.07
N ARG A 10 0.44 0.62 19.38
CA ARG A 10 0.73 -0.68 19.99
C ARG A 10 -0.24 -1.75 19.50
N PHE A 11 -1.55 -1.45 19.55
CA PHE A 11 -2.60 -2.34 19.07
C PHE A 11 -2.41 -2.73 17.60
N LEU A 12 -2.17 -1.77 16.71
CA LEU A 12 -1.96 -2.03 15.29
C LEU A 12 -0.73 -2.92 15.05
N LYS A 13 0.36 -2.72 15.79
CA LYS A 13 1.55 -3.57 15.72
C LYS A 13 1.27 -5.00 16.18
N GLU A 14 0.60 -5.18 17.32
CA GLU A 14 0.20 -6.49 17.85
C GLU A 14 -0.69 -7.25 16.86
N GLN A 15 -1.61 -6.54 16.21
CA GLN A 15 -2.50 -7.10 15.19
C GLN A 15 -1.85 -7.19 13.80
N LYS A 16 -0.55 -6.88 13.68
CA LYS A 16 0.23 -6.90 12.43
C LYS A 16 -0.40 -6.07 11.31
N VAL A 17 -1.06 -4.97 11.65
CA VAL A 17 -1.64 -4.02 10.71
C VAL A 17 -0.57 -3.01 10.31
N HIS A 18 -0.12 -3.12 9.07
CA HIS A 18 0.85 -2.17 8.52
C HIS A 18 0.23 -0.76 8.38
N PRO A 19 0.94 0.33 8.71
CA PRO A 19 0.45 1.71 8.61
C PRO A 19 -0.17 2.07 7.26
N LYS A 20 0.35 1.48 6.17
CA LYS A 20 -0.21 1.66 4.81
C LYS A 20 -1.68 1.31 4.67
N TYR A 21 -2.21 0.45 5.53
CA TYR A 21 -3.61 0.03 5.55
C TYR A 21 -4.50 0.85 6.51
N VAL A 22 -3.93 1.87 7.15
CA VAL A 22 -4.57 2.75 8.11
C VAL A 22 -4.87 4.10 7.46
N PHE A 23 -6.00 4.72 7.81
CA PHE A 23 -6.49 5.96 7.20
C PHE A 23 -7.03 6.92 8.26
N ASN A 24 -6.63 8.19 8.20
CA ASN A 24 -7.20 9.23 9.08
C ASN A 24 -8.58 9.59 8.55
N ALA A 25 -9.62 9.30 9.31
CA ALA A 25 -10.99 9.60 8.93
C ALA A 25 -11.59 10.71 9.82
N ASP A 26 -10.74 11.56 10.41
CA ASP A 26 -11.17 12.72 11.16
C ASP A 26 -12.12 13.60 10.31
N GLY A 27 -13.22 14.01 10.92
CA GLY A 27 -14.29 14.77 10.24
C GLY A 27 -15.14 14.00 9.22
N LEU A 28 -14.88 12.71 8.95
CA LEU A 28 -15.62 11.93 7.95
C LEU A 28 -16.68 11.01 8.57
N SER A 29 -17.84 10.94 7.93
CA SER A 29 -18.86 9.94 8.24
C SER A 29 -18.45 8.54 7.78
N LYS A 30 -19.13 7.52 8.32
CA LYS A 30 -18.93 6.11 7.94
C LYS A 30 -19.12 5.87 6.44
N SER A 31 -20.11 6.50 5.83
CA SER A 31 -20.39 6.37 4.41
C SER A 31 -19.25 6.91 3.55
N GLU A 32 -18.69 8.06 3.93
CA GLU A 32 -17.61 8.74 3.19
C GLU A 32 -16.31 7.95 3.28
N TYR A 33 -15.81 7.70 4.49
CA TYR A 33 -14.51 7.02 4.62
C TYR A 33 -14.57 5.59 4.05
N ARG A 34 -15.73 4.93 4.04
CA ARG A 34 -15.87 3.57 3.49
C ARG A 34 -15.55 3.52 1.99
N VAL A 35 -16.00 4.52 1.23
CA VAL A 35 -15.74 4.63 -0.21
C VAL A 35 -14.27 4.94 -0.44
N ILE A 36 -13.75 5.98 0.21
CA ILE A 36 -12.35 6.41 0.13
C ILE A 36 -11.40 5.25 0.48
N MET A 37 -11.61 4.59 1.62
CA MET A 37 -10.81 3.45 2.04
C MET A 37 -10.89 2.26 1.07
N LYS A 38 -11.98 2.09 0.32
CA LYS A 38 -12.07 1.03 -0.69
C LYS A 38 -11.15 1.33 -1.88
N GLU A 39 -11.17 2.57 -2.37
CA GLU A 39 -10.34 3.03 -3.49
C GLU A 39 -8.86 3.03 -3.13
N LEU A 40 -8.55 3.50 -1.92
CA LEU A 40 -7.19 3.54 -1.38
C LEU A 40 -6.68 2.21 -0.84
N ASN A 41 -7.47 1.14 -0.94
CA ASN A 41 -7.15 -0.16 -0.38
C ASN A 41 -6.74 -0.08 1.12
N LYS A 42 -7.44 0.73 1.91
CA LYS A 42 -7.29 0.84 3.37
C LYS A 42 -8.25 -0.12 4.07
N GLY A 43 -7.94 -0.50 5.30
CA GLY A 43 -8.82 -1.36 6.08
C GLY A 43 -9.16 -0.87 7.49
N VAL A 44 -8.29 -0.06 8.12
CA VAL A 44 -8.57 0.55 9.43
C VAL A 44 -8.66 2.07 9.27
N ALA A 45 -9.70 2.66 9.83
CA ALA A 45 -9.84 4.10 10.02
C ALA A 45 -9.51 4.46 11.47
N TYR A 46 -8.85 5.59 11.68
CA TYR A 46 -8.65 6.22 13.00
C TYR A 46 -9.26 7.61 13.05
N ASN A 47 -9.42 8.16 14.26
CA ASN A 47 -10.13 9.43 14.54
C ASN A 47 -11.60 9.42 14.08
N VAL A 48 -12.22 8.24 14.09
CA VAL A 48 -13.66 8.10 13.83
C VAL A 48 -14.46 8.21 15.12
N THR A 49 -15.79 8.33 14.98
CA THR A 49 -16.72 8.36 16.12
C THR A 49 -16.42 7.22 17.13
N PRO A 50 -16.24 7.56 18.43
CA PRO A 50 -15.96 6.60 19.49
C PRO A 50 -16.96 5.43 19.51
N CYS A 51 -16.50 4.23 19.87
CA CYS A 51 -17.42 3.14 20.16
C CYS A 51 -18.13 3.37 21.50
N GLN A 52 -19.37 2.90 21.62
CA GLN A 52 -20.14 3.07 22.86
C GLN A 52 -19.58 2.28 24.06
N LYS A 53 -18.87 1.18 23.79
CA LYS A 53 -18.41 0.27 24.84
C LYS A 53 -17.22 0.82 25.62
N GLU A 54 -16.19 1.27 24.91
CA GLU A 54 -14.88 1.62 25.49
C GLU A 54 -14.33 2.96 24.95
N GLY A 55 -15.09 3.69 24.14
CA GLY A 55 -14.65 4.96 23.56
C GLY A 55 -13.58 4.87 22.46
N HIS A 56 -13.24 3.68 21.99
CA HIS A 56 -12.21 3.50 20.95
C HIS A 56 -12.55 4.19 19.62
N THR A 57 -11.55 4.81 19.00
CA THR A 57 -11.65 5.52 17.72
C THR A 57 -10.94 4.81 16.56
N LEU A 58 -10.67 3.51 16.69
CA LEU A 58 -10.26 2.65 15.56
C LEU A 58 -11.43 1.80 15.06
N ARG A 59 -11.76 1.92 13.77
CA ARG A 59 -12.80 1.10 13.13
C ARG A 59 -12.32 0.46 11.83
N THR A 60 -12.88 -0.70 11.51
CA THR A 60 -12.72 -1.30 10.19
C THR A 60 -13.42 -0.44 9.13
N ARG A 61 -13.10 -0.68 7.84
CA ARG A 61 -13.85 -0.09 6.71
C ARG A 61 -15.37 -0.32 6.78
N SER A 62 -15.82 -1.40 7.43
CA SER A 62 -17.25 -1.68 7.66
C SER A 62 -17.84 -0.97 8.88
N GLY A 63 -17.02 -0.25 9.65
CA GLY A 63 -17.43 0.54 10.81
C GLY A 63 -17.47 -0.20 12.14
N HIS A 64 -16.94 -1.42 12.21
CA HIS A 64 -16.82 -2.14 13.48
C HIS A 64 -15.60 -1.66 14.25
N CYS A 65 -15.73 -1.51 15.57
CA CYS A 65 -14.57 -1.24 16.42
C CYS A 65 -13.65 -2.46 16.45
N CYS A 66 -12.43 -2.31 15.93
CA CYS A 66 -11.48 -3.42 15.86
C CYS A 66 -10.79 -3.70 17.19
N GLN A 67 -10.71 -2.72 18.10
CA GLN A 67 -10.17 -2.92 19.45
C GLN A 67 -11.13 -3.71 20.34
N CYS A 68 -12.45 -3.52 20.19
CA CYS A 68 -13.45 -4.31 20.93
C CYS A 68 -13.63 -5.72 20.37
N ASN A 69 -13.42 -5.91 19.06
CA ASN A 69 -13.52 -7.21 18.41
C ASN A 69 -12.46 -7.33 17.32
N THR A 70 -11.32 -7.93 17.68
CA THR A 70 -10.18 -8.14 16.79
C THR A 70 -10.49 -9.09 15.63
N ALA A 71 -11.49 -9.98 15.75
CA ALA A 71 -11.90 -10.85 14.65
C ALA A 71 -12.41 -10.06 13.42
N THR A 72 -12.81 -8.79 13.61
CA THR A 72 -13.20 -7.90 12.52
C THR A 72 -12.03 -7.41 11.68
N LEU A 73 -10.80 -7.53 12.18
CA LEU A 73 -9.55 -7.25 11.46
C LEU A 73 -9.22 -8.39 10.48
N GLY A 74 -10.13 -8.76 9.59
CA GLY A 74 -9.93 -9.77 8.54
C GLY A 74 -8.84 -9.44 7.49
N PHE A 75 -7.78 -8.71 7.86
CA PHE A 75 -6.63 -8.31 7.06
C PHE A 75 -5.80 -9.49 6.58
N GLN A 76 -5.79 -10.62 7.31
CA GLN A 76 -5.14 -11.83 6.84
C GLN A 76 -5.66 -12.28 5.46
N LYS A 77 -6.91 -11.94 5.09
CA LYS A 77 -7.48 -12.27 3.77
C LYS A 77 -6.89 -11.50 2.59
N ARG A 78 -6.22 -10.35 2.79
CA ARG A 78 -5.54 -9.65 1.68
C ARG A 78 -4.16 -10.22 1.39
N ASN A 79 -3.49 -10.77 2.41
CA ASN A 79 -2.29 -11.57 2.17
C ASN A 79 -2.64 -12.80 1.29
N ASP A 80 -3.83 -13.37 1.43
CA ASP A 80 -4.33 -14.47 0.59
C ASP A 80 -5.11 -14.03 -0.67
N SER A 81 -5.08 -12.74 -1.03
CA SER A 81 -5.86 -12.27 -2.18
C SER A 81 -5.10 -12.35 -3.49
N GLY A 82 -5.71 -13.05 -4.45
CA GLY A 82 -5.26 -13.09 -5.83
C GLY A 82 -5.46 -11.76 -6.55
N GLY A 83 -4.59 -11.50 -7.52
CA GLY A 83 -4.59 -10.28 -8.34
C GLY A 83 -3.23 -10.03 -8.97
N ILE A 84 -2.94 -8.76 -9.25
CA ILE A 84 -1.76 -8.33 -9.99
C ILE A 84 -0.81 -7.54 -9.07
N VAL A 85 0.44 -7.97 -9.01
CA VAL A 85 1.55 -7.16 -8.47
C VAL A 85 2.21 -6.42 -9.62
N TYR A 86 2.47 -5.13 -9.46
CA TYR A 86 3.11 -4.31 -10.47
C TYR A 86 4.27 -3.49 -9.93
N ILE A 87 5.19 -3.15 -10.83
CA ILE A 87 6.24 -2.15 -10.61
C ILE A 87 5.95 -0.96 -11.52
N ALA A 88 5.78 0.21 -10.93
CA ALA A 88 5.71 1.48 -11.66
C ALA A 88 6.98 2.30 -11.42
N GLY A 89 7.38 3.12 -12.38
CA GLY A 89 8.46 4.10 -12.23
C GLY A 89 8.00 5.52 -12.53
N SER A 90 8.53 6.50 -11.81
CA SER A 90 8.45 7.93 -12.11
C SER A 90 9.85 8.42 -12.47
N LEU A 91 10.00 9.06 -13.62
CA LEU A 91 11.28 9.63 -14.05
C LEU A 91 11.58 10.92 -13.30
N THR A 92 10.55 11.74 -13.07
CA THR A 92 10.65 13.02 -12.37
C THR A 92 11.06 12.83 -10.92
N GLY A 93 10.54 11.80 -10.25
CA GLY A 93 10.90 11.48 -8.87
C GLY A 93 12.15 10.61 -8.73
N GLU A 94 12.62 9.98 -9.80
CA GLU A 94 13.63 8.90 -9.76
C GLU A 94 13.25 7.81 -8.73
N LEU A 95 11.98 7.40 -8.78
CA LEU A 95 11.36 6.47 -7.83
C LEU A 95 10.71 5.31 -8.54
N VAL A 96 10.74 4.15 -7.88
CA VAL A 96 9.91 3.00 -8.23
C VAL A 96 8.86 2.74 -7.16
N LYS A 97 7.68 2.29 -7.59
CA LYS A 97 6.57 1.87 -6.75
C LYS A 97 6.30 0.40 -6.96
N ILE A 98 6.14 -0.36 -5.87
CA ILE A 98 5.64 -1.74 -5.93
C ILE A 98 4.22 -1.72 -5.37
N GLY A 99 3.24 -2.16 -6.15
CA GLY A 99 1.85 -2.13 -5.72
C GLY A 99 1.09 -3.37 -6.11
N PHE A 100 -0.12 -3.46 -5.57
CA PHE A 100 -1.09 -4.51 -5.87
C PHE A 100 -2.38 -3.90 -6.43
N SER A 101 -3.01 -4.59 -7.38
CA SER A 101 -4.33 -4.25 -7.90
C SER A 101 -5.09 -5.50 -8.33
N LYS A 102 -6.42 -5.41 -8.43
CA LYS A 102 -7.24 -6.41 -9.14
C LYS A 102 -7.40 -6.12 -10.63
N ALA A 103 -7.04 -4.92 -11.07
CA ALA A 103 -7.09 -4.45 -12.45
C ALA A 103 -5.93 -3.46 -12.67
N VAL A 104 -4.95 -3.83 -13.50
CA VAL A 104 -3.72 -3.03 -13.70
C VAL A 104 -3.86 -2.02 -14.84
N GLU A 105 -4.82 -2.24 -15.75
CA GLU A 105 -5.01 -1.50 -16.99
C GLU A 105 -5.24 -0.01 -16.75
N VAL A 106 -6.02 0.31 -15.71
CA VAL A 106 -6.33 1.68 -15.30
C VAL A 106 -5.34 2.27 -14.29
N ARG A 107 -4.33 1.49 -13.87
CA ARG A 107 -3.53 1.88 -12.71
C ARG A 107 -2.55 3.00 -13.01
N THR A 108 -1.97 3.03 -14.21
CA THR A 108 -1.14 4.18 -14.66
C THR A 108 -1.94 5.48 -14.60
N GLU A 109 -3.14 5.51 -15.16
CA GLU A 109 -3.99 6.70 -15.16
C GLU A 109 -4.33 7.13 -13.72
N SER A 110 -4.73 6.19 -12.86
CA SER A 110 -5.04 6.46 -11.46
C SER A 110 -3.85 7.04 -10.69
N LEU A 111 -2.65 6.48 -10.85
CA LEU A 111 -1.43 6.99 -10.19
C LEU A 111 -1.13 8.43 -10.63
N ASN A 112 -1.34 8.74 -11.91
CA ASN A 112 -1.03 10.06 -12.47
C ASN A 112 -2.08 11.11 -12.12
N ARG A 113 -3.36 10.75 -12.21
CA ARG A 113 -4.48 11.63 -11.82
C ARG A 113 -4.37 12.04 -10.35
N THR A 114 -4.03 11.08 -9.50
CA THR A 114 -3.95 11.27 -8.03
C THR A 114 -2.57 11.71 -7.55
N LYS A 115 -1.66 12.02 -8.48
CA LYS A 115 -0.28 12.46 -8.21
C LYS A 115 0.39 11.62 -7.13
N TYR A 116 0.37 10.29 -7.25
CA TYR A 116 0.86 9.42 -6.17
C TYR A 116 2.28 9.79 -5.76
N ALA A 117 2.52 9.98 -4.44
CA ALA A 117 3.78 10.47 -3.88
C ALA A 117 4.23 11.83 -4.46
N GLY A 118 3.30 12.66 -4.94
CA GLY A 118 3.56 13.96 -5.56
C GLY A 118 3.87 13.94 -7.06
N PHE A 119 3.93 12.77 -7.70
CA PHE A 119 4.35 12.62 -9.10
C PHE A 119 3.21 12.15 -10.01
N ASN A 120 3.22 12.58 -11.27
CA ASN A 120 2.16 12.32 -12.26
C ASN A 120 2.66 11.75 -13.61
N ASP A 121 3.89 11.22 -13.63
CA ASP A 121 4.54 10.62 -14.79
C ASP A 121 4.79 9.10 -14.58
N TRP A 122 4.02 8.48 -13.69
CA TRP A 122 4.10 7.06 -13.40
C TRP A 122 3.84 6.21 -14.64
N LYS A 123 4.70 5.22 -14.87
CA LYS A 123 4.56 4.20 -15.91
C LYS A 123 4.67 2.81 -15.30
N ILE A 124 3.72 1.92 -15.60
CA ILE A 124 3.81 0.50 -15.22
C ILE A 124 4.85 -0.17 -16.13
N LEU A 125 5.92 -0.68 -15.54
CA LEU A 125 7.06 -1.31 -16.21
C LEU A 125 6.98 -2.84 -16.16
N TYR A 126 6.40 -3.37 -15.10
CA TYR A 126 6.27 -4.81 -14.85
C TYR A 126 4.94 -5.11 -14.18
N ALA A 127 4.31 -6.23 -14.54
CA ALA A 127 3.10 -6.73 -13.90
C ALA A 127 3.10 -8.27 -13.92
N LEU A 128 2.73 -8.87 -12.80
CA LEU A 128 2.50 -10.31 -12.67
C LEU A 128 1.17 -10.58 -11.99
N ASN A 129 0.48 -11.64 -12.41
CA ASN A 129 -0.71 -12.17 -11.79
C ASN A 129 -0.35 -13.34 -10.87
N SER A 130 -1.00 -13.43 -9.73
CA SER A 130 -0.88 -14.59 -8.83
C SER A 130 -2.08 -14.70 -7.91
N LYS A 131 -2.41 -15.94 -7.51
CA LYS A 131 -3.33 -16.19 -6.39
C LYS A 131 -2.80 -15.64 -5.06
N ASN A 132 -1.49 -15.42 -4.95
CA ASN A 132 -0.79 -14.95 -3.75
C ASN A 132 -0.26 -13.52 -3.90
N ALA A 133 -0.81 -12.73 -4.83
CA ALA A 133 -0.27 -11.42 -5.18
C ALA A 133 -0.14 -10.45 -3.98
N GLY A 134 -1.10 -10.45 -3.04
CA GLY A 134 -0.98 -9.64 -1.82
C GLY A 134 0.21 -10.03 -0.93
N ARG A 135 0.49 -11.34 -0.79
CA ARG A 135 1.69 -11.87 -0.09
C ARG A 135 2.98 -11.46 -0.79
N ILE A 136 3.02 -11.61 -2.12
CA ILE A 136 4.19 -11.26 -2.93
C ILE A 136 4.50 -9.77 -2.76
N GLU A 137 3.50 -8.90 -2.91
CA GLU A 137 3.65 -7.46 -2.74
C GLU A 137 4.15 -7.10 -1.34
N THR A 138 3.52 -7.65 -0.30
CA THR A 138 3.90 -7.35 1.09
C THR A 138 5.34 -7.80 1.38
N LYS A 139 5.73 -8.99 0.91
CA LYS A 139 7.09 -9.53 1.09
C LYS A 139 8.12 -8.71 0.32
N ALA A 140 7.84 -8.35 -0.93
CA ALA A 140 8.70 -7.48 -1.73
C ALA A 140 8.90 -6.12 -1.05
N ASN A 141 7.82 -5.48 -0.59
CA ASN A 141 7.90 -4.20 0.11
C ASN A 141 8.76 -4.30 1.40
N SER A 142 8.66 -5.43 2.11
CA SER A 142 9.45 -5.70 3.31
C SER A 142 10.94 -5.88 2.98
N LEU A 143 11.25 -6.59 1.88
CA LEU A 143 12.62 -6.79 1.42
C LEU A 143 13.28 -5.49 0.93
N LEU A 144 12.51 -4.59 0.30
CA LEU A 144 12.98 -3.28 -0.16
C LEU A 144 12.99 -2.19 0.91
N HIS A 145 12.61 -2.49 2.15
CA HIS A 145 12.38 -1.46 3.16
C HIS A 145 13.59 -0.52 3.38
N GLU A 146 14.82 -1.02 3.19
CA GLU A 146 16.03 -0.20 3.31
C GLU A 146 16.12 0.94 2.27
N TYR A 147 15.39 0.85 1.14
CA TYR A 147 15.35 1.88 0.08
C TYR A 147 14.06 2.72 0.14
N ALA A 148 13.23 2.54 1.17
CA ALA A 148 11.92 3.14 1.24
C ALA A 148 11.99 4.67 1.27
N PHE A 149 11.22 5.29 0.38
CA PHE A 149 10.97 6.73 0.33
C PHE A 149 9.50 6.98 0.68
N SER A 150 9.25 7.91 1.61
CA SER A 150 7.90 8.28 2.04
C SER A 150 7.77 9.79 1.99
N VAL A 151 6.73 10.25 1.31
CA VAL A 151 6.35 11.66 1.26
C VAL A 151 4.84 11.76 1.45
N ASP A 152 4.41 12.84 2.10
CA ASP A 152 3.00 13.16 2.22
C ASP A 152 2.53 13.77 0.90
N TYR A 153 1.40 13.29 0.38
CA TYR A 153 0.81 13.79 -0.86
C TYR A 153 -0.70 13.88 -0.73
N GLU A 154 -1.30 14.77 -1.51
CA GLU A 154 -2.75 14.90 -1.59
C GLU A 154 -3.30 13.91 -2.62
N HIS A 155 -4.25 13.08 -2.17
CA HIS A 155 -4.97 12.12 -3.00
C HIS A 155 -6.46 12.39 -2.87
N ASP A 156 -7.09 12.89 -3.94
CA ASP A 156 -8.52 13.19 -3.99
C ASP A 156 -9.00 14.02 -2.79
N GLY A 157 -8.25 15.08 -2.43
CA GLY A 157 -8.57 15.98 -1.31
C GLY A 157 -8.08 15.52 0.08
N HIS A 158 -7.38 14.38 0.16
CA HIS A 158 -6.92 13.82 1.44
C HIS A 158 -5.41 13.60 1.47
N TRP A 159 -4.77 14.09 2.54
CA TRP A 159 -3.35 13.86 2.79
C TRP A 159 -3.04 12.40 3.13
N GLN A 160 -2.03 11.84 2.49
CA GLN A 160 -1.57 10.47 2.69
C GLN A 160 -0.06 10.35 2.61
N ASP A 161 0.53 9.51 3.46
CA ASP A 161 1.93 9.11 3.32
C ASP A 161 2.08 8.04 2.20
N SER A 162 3.12 8.16 1.37
CA SER A 162 3.50 7.12 0.42
C SER A 162 4.31 6.01 1.11
N TYR A 163 3.77 4.79 1.17
CA TYR A 163 4.41 3.68 1.88
C TYR A 163 5.10 2.65 0.97
N GLU A 164 4.94 2.79 -0.33
CA GLU A 164 5.21 1.75 -1.32
C GLU A 164 6.14 2.28 -2.43
N THR A 165 6.95 3.28 -2.11
CA THR A 165 7.87 3.98 -3.01
C THR A 165 9.31 3.81 -2.56
N TYR A 166 10.23 3.71 -3.51
CA TYR A 166 11.62 3.34 -3.25
C TYR A 166 12.58 4.09 -4.16
N HIS A 167 13.69 4.57 -3.59
CA HIS A 167 14.84 5.07 -4.36
C HIS A 167 15.74 3.90 -4.77
N CYS A 168 15.34 3.19 -5.82
CA CYS A 168 16.16 2.13 -6.39
C CYS A 168 15.91 1.94 -7.88
N ALA A 169 16.85 1.25 -8.51
CA ALA A 169 16.72 0.81 -9.88
C ALA A 169 15.51 -0.13 -10.07
N TYR A 170 14.88 -0.05 -11.24
CA TYR A 170 13.85 -1.02 -11.64
C TYR A 170 14.34 -2.46 -11.51
N SER A 171 15.55 -2.76 -11.97
CA SER A 171 16.16 -4.09 -11.88
C SER A 171 16.19 -4.62 -10.44
N LYS A 172 16.55 -3.79 -9.47
CA LYS A 172 16.53 -4.13 -8.04
C LYS A 172 15.12 -4.36 -7.52
N ALA A 173 14.16 -3.50 -7.86
CA ALA A 173 12.76 -3.73 -7.48
C ALA A 173 12.21 -5.05 -8.04
N LYS A 174 12.52 -5.36 -9.30
CA LYS A 174 12.15 -6.62 -9.94
C LYS A 174 12.81 -7.82 -9.26
N GLU A 175 14.11 -7.74 -8.95
CA GLU A 175 14.84 -8.81 -8.23
C GLU A 175 14.11 -9.19 -6.93
N PHE A 176 13.70 -8.21 -6.13
CA PHE A 176 13.04 -8.48 -4.87
C PHE A 176 11.59 -8.95 -5.00
N VAL A 177 10.85 -8.50 -6.03
CA VAL A 177 9.54 -9.09 -6.37
C VAL A 177 9.70 -10.55 -6.78
N GLU A 178 10.71 -10.87 -7.59
CA GLU A 178 11.03 -12.24 -7.98
C GLU A 178 11.44 -13.10 -6.80
N LYS A 179 12.30 -12.57 -5.93
CA LYS A 179 12.70 -13.23 -4.69
C LYS A 179 11.50 -13.57 -3.81
N ALA A 180 10.53 -12.66 -3.73
CA ALA A 180 9.33 -12.82 -2.91
C ALA A 180 8.44 -14.00 -3.35
N PHE A 181 8.27 -14.23 -4.66
CA PHE A 181 7.47 -15.37 -5.13
C PHE A 181 8.29 -16.66 -5.27
N LYS A 182 9.59 -16.57 -5.61
CA LYS A 182 10.48 -17.74 -5.73
C LYS A 182 10.74 -18.39 -4.38
N SER A 183 10.92 -17.61 -3.30
CA SER A 183 11.22 -18.19 -1.98
C SER A 183 10.08 -19.04 -1.40
N GLU A 184 8.86 -18.81 -1.85
CA GLU A 184 7.65 -19.49 -1.38
C GLU A 184 7.04 -20.43 -2.44
N ASN A 185 7.70 -20.60 -3.59
CA ASN A 185 7.22 -21.36 -4.74
C ASN A 185 5.80 -20.96 -5.21
N TYR A 186 5.49 -19.67 -5.21
CA TYR A 186 4.19 -19.20 -5.71
C TYR A 186 4.14 -19.22 -7.24
N GLU A 187 3.04 -19.74 -7.77
CA GLU A 187 2.70 -19.64 -9.19
C GLU A 187 2.45 -18.17 -9.58
N VAL A 188 3.06 -17.75 -10.68
CA VAL A 188 2.93 -16.41 -11.24
C VAL A 188 2.80 -16.47 -12.76
N GLU A 189 2.03 -15.54 -13.32
CA GLU A 189 1.95 -15.29 -14.76
C GLU A 189 2.41 -13.86 -15.03
N ILE A 190 3.42 -13.67 -15.88
CA ILE A 190 3.93 -12.33 -16.19
C ILE A 190 3.07 -11.72 -17.30
N GLU A 191 2.25 -10.73 -16.94
CA GLU A 191 1.38 -10.02 -17.89
C GLU A 191 2.13 -8.89 -18.62
N LYS A 192 3.15 -8.31 -17.97
CA LYS A 192 3.95 -7.22 -18.55
C LYS A 192 5.38 -7.24 -18.07
N ASN A 193 6.31 -7.06 -18.99
CA ASN A 193 7.72 -6.83 -18.71
C ASN A 193 8.29 -5.92 -19.81
N SER A 194 8.15 -4.61 -19.63
CA SER A 194 8.58 -3.58 -20.58
C SER A 194 9.46 -2.51 -19.93
N PRO A 195 10.61 -2.89 -19.33
CA PRO A 195 11.51 -1.92 -18.74
C PRO A 195 12.25 -1.11 -19.80
N THR A 196 12.77 0.05 -19.37
CA THR A 196 13.68 0.87 -20.17
C THR A 196 14.84 1.28 -19.29
N GLU A 197 16.04 1.44 -19.86
CA GLU A 197 17.25 1.90 -19.14
C GLU A 197 17.04 3.19 -18.35
N LYS A 198 16.08 4.03 -18.76
CA LYS A 198 15.69 5.26 -18.07
C LYS A 198 15.21 5.07 -16.62
N TYR A 199 14.82 3.87 -16.21
CA TYR A 199 14.36 3.57 -14.84
C TYR A 199 15.40 2.84 -13.98
N GLU A 200 16.65 2.75 -14.44
CA GLU A 200 17.76 2.20 -13.67
C GLU A 200 18.38 3.27 -12.75
N PHE A 201 17.57 3.75 -11.80
CA PHE A 201 17.94 4.79 -10.85
C PHE A 201 19.02 4.35 -9.85
N ARG A 202 19.62 5.32 -9.15
CA ARG A 202 20.53 5.03 -8.04
C ARG A 202 19.79 4.35 -6.89
N ASN A 203 20.46 3.41 -6.23
CA ASN A 203 19.95 2.72 -5.04
C ASN A 203 20.30 3.52 -3.78
N LEU A 204 19.38 4.35 -3.30
CA LEU A 204 19.59 5.20 -2.13
C LEU A 204 18.93 4.55 -0.91
N LYS A 205 19.72 4.28 0.13
CA LYS A 205 19.19 3.76 1.39
C LYS A 205 18.58 4.88 2.21
N LYS A 206 17.54 4.55 2.96
CA LYS A 206 16.95 5.42 3.98
C LYS A 206 18.01 5.72 5.06
N LEU A 207 18.23 6.99 5.35
CA LEU A 207 19.09 7.47 6.43
C LEU A 207 18.45 7.22 7.81
#